data_AF-A0A1F7GKV8-F1
#
_entry.id   AF-A0A1F7GKV8-F1
#
_cell.length_a   1.000
_cell.length_b   1.000
_cell.length_c   1.000
_cell.angle_alpha   90.00
_cell.angle_beta   90.00
_cell.angle_gamma   90.00
#
_symmetry.space_group_name_H-M   'P 1'
#
loop_
_entity.id
_entity.type
_entity.pdbx_description
1 polymer ?
#
loop_
_entity_poly.entity_id
_entity_poly.type
_entity_poly.pdbx_seq_one_letter_code
_entity_poly.pdbx_strand_id
1 'polypeptide(L)' 'MIGFILAYLHYPNLLSVFIKLFGITLSMLYILFSLVIIRQISQLRVSIEVHDNGLLDLLGKMQLIFAIILFIYSIIIL' A
#
# COMPACT_ATOMS: atom_id res chain seq x y z
N MET A 1 37.43 -3.99 16.94
CA MET A 1 36.05 -3.47 17.17
C MET A 1 35.79 -2.13 16.50
N ILE A 2 36.69 -1.15 16.57
CA ILE A 2 36.46 0.22 16.01
C ILE A 2 36.29 0.22 14.47
N GLY A 3 37.03 -0.62 13.75
CA GLY A 3 36.88 -0.75 12.28
C GLY A 3 35.54 -1.34 11.80
N PHE A 4 34.87 -2.16 12.62
CA PHE A 4 33.55 -2.72 12.29
C PHE A 4 32.45 -1.65 12.42
N ILE A 5 32.59 -0.78 13.42
CA ILE A 5 31.67 0.34 13.68
C ILE A 5 31.82 1.41 12.59
N LEU A 6 33.06 1.72 12.18
CA LEU A 6 33.34 2.65 11.07
C LEU A 6 32.87 2.12 9.70
N ALA A 7 32.92 0.81 9.47
CA ALA A 7 32.37 0.19 8.26
C ALA A 7 30.82 0.25 8.24
N TYR A 8 30.16 0.06 9.39
CA TYR A 8 28.70 0.17 9.51
C TYR A 8 28.19 1.61 9.28
N LEU A 9 29.01 2.62 9.59
CA LEU A 9 28.72 4.04 9.37
C LEU A 9 28.88 4.50 7.91
N HIS A 10 29.59 3.76 7.07
CA HIS A 10 29.85 4.13 5.66
C HIS A 10 28.82 3.55 4.67
N TYR A 11 28.00 2.59 5.08
CA TYR A 11 26.86 2.14 4.28
C TYR A 11 25.66 3.04 4.62
N PRO A 12 24.94 3.62 3.65
CA PRO A 12 23.64 4.18 3.93
C PRO A 12 22.81 3.07 4.58
N ASN A 13 22.45 3.24 5.86
CA ASN A 13 21.88 2.23 6.74
C ASN A 13 21.07 1.20 5.95
N LEU A 14 21.60 -0.02 5.82
CA LEU A 14 21.00 -1.11 5.04
C LEU A 14 19.54 -1.36 5.47
N LEU A 15 19.27 -1.13 6.76
CA LEU A 15 17.95 -1.06 7.38
C LEU A 15 17.03 0.01 6.78
N SER A 16 17.52 1.22 6.53
CA SER A 16 16.77 2.33 5.92
C SER A 16 16.34 1.98 4.49
N VAL A 17 17.25 1.42 3.69
CA VAL A 17 16.93 0.93 2.34
C VAL A 17 15.86 -0.17 2.40
N PHE A 18 16.00 -1.12 3.32
CA PHE A 18 15.01 -2.18 3.53
C PHE A 18 13.63 -1.63 3.91
N ILE A 19 13.56 -0.67 4.84
CA ILE A 19 12.30 -0.02 5.26
C ILE A 19 11.63 0.69 4.07
N LYS A 20 12.40 1.39 3.23
CA LYS A 20 11.87 2.06 2.04
C LYS A 20 11.29 1.07 1.03
N LEU A 21 12.03 0.00 0.71
CA LEU A 21 11.55 -1.07 -0.18
C LEU A 21 10.34 -1.81 0.38
N PHE A 22 10.29 -2.01 1.69
CA PHE A 22 9.13 -2.58 2.38
C PHE A 22 7.90 -1.68 2.23
N GLY A 23 8.04 -0.35 2.36
CA GLY A 23 6.96 0.61 2.13
C GLY A 23 6.37 0.54 0.71
N ILE A 24 7.23 0.42 -0.31
CA ILE A 24 6.79 0.25 -1.71
C ILE A 24 6.01 -1.05 -1.87
N THR A 25 6.51 -2.15 -1.29
CA THR A 25 5.84 -3.45 -1.37
C THR A 25 4.48 -3.42 -0.66
N LEU A 26 4.41 -2.83 0.54
CA LEU A 26 3.19 -2.72 1.34
C LEU A 26 2.12 -1.88 0.62
N SER A 27 2.50 -0.75 0.05
CA SER A 27 1.58 0.12 -0.70
C SER A 27 1.06 -0.56 -1.97
N MET A 28 1.91 -1.32 -2.67
CA MET A 28 1.49 -2.14 -3.81
C MET A 28 0.47 -3.22 -3.40
N LEU A 29 0.70 -3.90 -2.27
CA LEU A 29 -0.26 -4.86 -1.72
C LEU A 29 -1.61 -4.19 -1.36
N TYR A 30 -1.58 -2.96 -0.85
CA TYR A 30 -2.78 -2.18 -0.55
C TYR A 30 -3.58 -1.83 -1.81
N ILE A 31 -2.91 -1.52 -2.92
CA ILE A 31 -3.58 -1.30 -4.22
C ILE A 31 -4.28 -2.59 -4.66
N LEU A 32 -3.56 -3.72 -4.64
CA LEU A 32 -4.13 -5.02 -5.03
C LEU A 32 -5.32 -5.40 -4.14
N PHE A 33 -5.20 -5.21 -2.83
CA PHE A 33 -6.28 -5.45 -1.88
C PHE A 33 -7.50 -4.58 -2.20
N SER A 34 -7.30 -3.29 -2.47
CA SER A 34 -8.40 -2.37 -2.80
C SER A 34 -9.12 -2.77 -4.10
N LEU A 35 -8.38 -3.23 -5.12
CA LEU A 35 -8.96 -3.74 -6.36
C LEU A 35 -9.81 -5.01 -6.13
N VAL A 36 -9.30 -5.93 -5.29
CA VAL A 36 -10.03 -7.15 -4.93
C VAL A 36 -11.32 -6.81 -4.19
N ILE A 37 -11.27 -5.90 -3.21
CA ILE A 37 -12.45 -5.47 -2.45
C ILE A 37 -13.50 -4.81 -3.35
N ILE A 38 -13.11 -3.91 -4.25
CA ILE A 38 -14.06 -3.29 -5.20
C ILE A 38 -14.78 -4.37 -6.02
N ARG A 39 -14.04 -5.37 -6.51
CA ARG A 39 -14.63 -6.46 -7.29
C ARG A 39 -15.56 -7.33 -6.45
N GLN A 40 -15.21 -7.62 -5.20
CA GLN A 40 -16.07 -8.36 -4.27
C GLN A 40 -17.35 -7.59 -3.93
N ILE A 41 -17.27 -6.28 -3.68
CA ILE A 41 -18.43 -5.41 -3.45
C ILE A 41 -19.36 -5.42 -4.68
N SER A 42 -18.79 -5.31 -5.88
CA SER A 42 -19.56 -5.38 -7.13
C SER A 42 -20.28 -6.73 -7.28
N GLN A 43 -19.61 -7.85 -6.96
CA GLN A 43 -20.24 -9.17 -7.01
C GLN A 43 -21.33 -9.35 -5.95
N LEU A 44 -21.09 -8.86 -4.73
CA LEU A 44 -22.07 -8.91 -3.63
C LEU A 44 -23.35 -8.14 -3.97
N ARG A 45 -23.23 -6.98 -4.62
CA ARG A 45 -24.39 -6.21 -5.08
C ARG A 45 -25.23 -6.94 -6.13
N VAL A 46 -24.61 -7.80 -6.94
CA VAL A 46 -25.33 -8.60 -7.94
C VAL A 46 -25.99 -9.82 -7.30
N SER A 47 -25.36 -10.41 -6.28
CA SER A 47 -25.88 -11.62 -5.63
C SER A 47 -26.91 -11.35 -4.53
N ILE A 48 -26.88 -10.16 -3.92
CA ILE A 48 -27.77 -9.75 -2.83
C ILE A 48 -28.30 -8.36 -3.19
N GLU A 49 -29.61 -8.11 -3.03
CA GLU A 49 -30.19 -6.76 -3.16
C GLU A 49 -29.68 -5.85 -2.02
N VAL A 50 -28.45 -5.37 -2.18
CA VAL A 50 -27.81 -4.45 -1.25
C VAL A 50 -28.37 -3.05 -1.49
N HIS A 51 -29.21 -2.58 -0.56
CA HIS A 51 -29.80 -1.24 -0.55
C HIS A 51 -28.83 -0.22 0.08
N ASP A 52 -27.61 -0.10 -0.45
CA ASP A 52 -26.56 0.77 0.09
C ASP A 52 -26.38 2.09 -0.69
N ASN A 53 -27.21 2.35 -1.71
CA ASN A 53 -27.06 3.49 -2.63
C ASN A 53 -25.67 3.61 -3.27
N GLY A 54 -24.85 2.55 -3.25
CA GLY A 54 -23.49 2.52 -3.80
C GLY A 54 -22.42 3.06 -2.86
N LEU A 55 -22.74 3.23 -1.57
CA LEU A 55 -21.81 3.76 -0.57
C LEU A 55 -20.57 2.86 -0.40
N LEU A 56 -20.74 1.54 -0.43
CA LEU A 56 -19.62 0.59 -0.35
C LEU A 56 -18.67 0.72 -1.56
N ASP A 57 -19.21 0.87 -2.76
CA ASP A 57 -18.41 1.07 -3.98
C ASP A 57 -17.65 2.40 -3.94
N LEU A 58 -18.27 3.46 -3.43
CA LEU A 58 -17.62 4.75 -3.23
C LEU A 58 -16.46 4.67 -2.23
N LEU A 59 -16.66 3.99 -1.08
CA LEU A 59 -15.59 3.76 -0.11
C LEU A 59 -14.44 2.95 -0.70
N GLY A 60 -14.73 1.90 -1.47
CA GLY A 60 -13.72 1.10 -2.16
C GLY A 60 -12.89 1.94 -3.14
N LYS A 61 -13.53 2.81 -3.92
CA LYS A 61 -12.85 3.74 -4.83
C LYS A 61 -11.99 4.76 -4.09
N MET A 62 -12.48 5.32 -2.98
CA MET A 62 -11.67 6.21 -2.13
C MET A 62 -10.45 5.49 -1.58
N GLN A 63 -10.61 4.25 -1.11
CA GLN A 63 -9.50 3.43 -0.60
C GLN A 63 -8.43 3.19 -1.68
N LEU A 64 -8.85 2.91 -2.92
CA LEU A 64 -7.93 2.77 -4.05
C LEU A 64 -7.14 4.06 -4.31
N ILE A 65 -7.79 5.23 -4.25
CA ILE A 65 -7.12 6.53 -4.42
C ILE A 65 -6.06 6.73 -3.33
N PHE A 66 -6.39 6.47 -2.06
CA PHE A 66 -5.43 6.59 -0.96
C PHE A 66 -4.26 5.60 -1.09
N ALA A 67 -4.52 4.37 -1.53
CA ALA A 67 -3.48 3.37 -1.77
C ALA A 67 -2.50 3.82 -2.89
N ILE A 68 -3.01 4.43 -3.96
CA ILE A 68 -2.18 5.00 -5.03
C ILE A 68 -1.33 6.15 -4.51
N ILE A 69 -1.91 7.07 -3.71
CA ILE A 69 -1.17 8.17 -3.10
C ILE A 69 -0.04 7.65 -2.21
N LEU A 70 -0.32 6.64 -1.38
CA LEU A 70 0.69 5.99 -0.53
C LEU A 70 1.82 5.35 -1.36
N PHE A 71 1.48 4.73 -2.48
CA PHE A 71 2.47 4.13 -3.38
C PHE A 71 3.37 5.19 -4.02
N ILE A 72 2.80 6.27 -4.54
CA ILE A 72 3.56 7.40 -5.11
C ILE A 72 4.46 8.02 -4.04
N TYR A 73 3.93 8.24 -2.83
CA TYR A 73 4.71 8.76 -1.71
C TYR A 73 5.88 7.83 -1.33
N SER A 74 5.63 6.51 -1.33
CA SER A 74 6.67 5.50 -1.05
C SER A 74 7.79 5.50 -2.09
N ILE A 75 7.49 5.82 -3.35
CA ILE A 75 8.51 5.99 -4.41
C ILE A 75 9.31 7.27 -4.20
N ILE A 76 8.67 8.38 -3.83
CA ILE A 76 9.34 9.67 -3.63
C ILE A 76 10.34 9.64 -2.47
N ILE A 77 10.04 8.87 -1.41
CA ILE A 77 10.92 8.76 -0.23
C ILE A 77 12.12 7.82 -0.48
N LEU A 78 12.07 6.94 -1.48
CA LEU A 78 13.14 5.99 -1.79
C LEU A 78 14.46 6.72 -2.08
#